data_AF-A0A7J6VAN4-F1
#
_entry.id   AF-A0A7J6VAN4-F1
#
_cell.length_a   1.000
_cell.length_b   1.000
_cell.length_c   1.000
_cell.angle_alpha   90.00
_cell.angle_beta   90.00
_cell.angle_gamma   90.00
#
_symmetry.space_group_name_H-M   'P 1'
#
loop_
_entity.id
_entity.type
_entity.pdbx_description
1 polymer ?
#
loop_
_entity_poly.entity_id
_entity_poly.type
_entity_poly.pdbx_seq_one_letter_code
_entity_poly.pdbx_strand_id
1 'polypeptide(L)'
;MEINHYEVLGFQLESIGVEGLTKLNSNEISKAYKSKALELHPDKRPNDPNAKSDFQQLKTSYDILMDVKLRKDFDAYLRSKYEEERRWQQWQQRRKMMHDPGEKEKEMDHQEKEMDMADFEAFKKGLERKMMADVEKKKDWLRHKFEEEKKRVLRRTHKFDEGEERRCKNMRAAHDLVIQEEKERKLRKMMNDIKKDEEKRRR
;
A
#
# COMPACT_ATOMS: atom_id res chain seq x y z
N MET A 1 -0.58 -0.69 -17.17
CA MET A 1 0.76 -0.81 -17.78
C MET A 1 1.39 -2.05 -17.24
N GLU A 2 1.72 -2.98 -18.12
CA GLU A 2 2.38 -4.24 -17.78
C GLU A 2 3.87 -3.92 -17.60
N ILE A 3 4.30 -3.71 -16.35
CA ILE A 3 5.67 -3.27 -16.05
C ILE A 3 6.52 -4.50 -15.77
N ASN A 4 7.59 -4.69 -16.54
CA ASN A 4 8.58 -5.71 -16.26
C ASN A 4 9.48 -5.28 -15.09
N HIS A 5 9.24 -5.85 -13.90
CA HIS A 5 9.96 -5.46 -12.68
C HIS A 5 11.49 -5.66 -12.77
N TYR A 6 11.95 -6.62 -13.56
CA TYR A 6 13.39 -6.86 -13.75
C TYR A 6 14.03 -5.80 -14.65
N GLU A 7 13.34 -5.33 -15.69
CA GLU A 7 13.83 -4.25 -16.56
C GLU A 7 13.93 -2.92 -15.83
N VAL A 8 13.00 -2.64 -14.90
CA VAL A 8 13.06 -1.43 -14.06
C VAL A 8 14.34 -1.40 -13.21
N LEU A 9 14.79 -2.55 -12.72
CA LEU A 9 16.07 -2.72 -12.02
C LEU A 9 17.29 -2.73 -12.95
N GLY A 10 17.08 -2.76 -14.26
CA GLY A 10 18.13 -2.75 -15.28
C GLY A 10 18.55 -4.12 -15.79
N PHE A 11 17.82 -5.19 -15.49
CA PHE A 11 18.08 -6.51 -16.06
C PHE A 11 17.42 -6.60 -17.44
N GLN A 12 18.25 -6.56 -18.48
CA GLN A 12 17.79 -6.70 -19.86
C GLN A 12 17.46 -8.16 -20.17
N LEU A 13 16.19 -8.40 -20.46
CA LEU A 13 15.68 -9.74 -20.69
C LEU A 13 16.20 -10.34 -22.01
N GLU A 14 16.50 -9.50 -23.01
CA GLU A 14 17.12 -9.93 -24.27
C GLU A 14 18.56 -10.46 -24.07
N SER A 15 19.27 -9.96 -23.06
CA SER A 15 20.68 -10.30 -22.82
C SER A 15 20.83 -11.56 -21.95
N ILE A 16 19.99 -11.71 -20.92
CA ILE A 16 20.11 -12.77 -19.91
C ILE A 16 19.12 -13.92 -20.17
N GLY A 17 18.02 -13.65 -20.88
CA GLY A 17 16.93 -14.61 -21.09
C GLY A 17 16.09 -14.86 -19.84
N VAL A 18 14.88 -15.40 -20.04
CA VAL A 18 13.90 -15.63 -18.95
C VAL A 18 14.48 -16.53 -17.86
N GLU A 19 15.20 -17.58 -18.26
CA GLU A 19 15.80 -18.52 -17.31
C GLU A 19 16.89 -17.85 -16.45
N GLY A 20 17.68 -16.95 -17.02
CA GLY A 20 18.70 -16.24 -16.27
C GLY A 20 18.11 -15.25 -15.27
N LEU A 21 16.99 -14.59 -15.61
CA LEU A 21 16.28 -13.71 -14.68
C LEU A 21 15.71 -14.46 -13.46
N THR A 22 15.11 -15.63 -13.69
CA THR A 22 14.56 -16.45 -12.59
C THR A 22 15.65 -16.99 -11.64
N LYS A 23 16.90 -17.08 -12.10
CA LYS A 23 18.04 -17.56 -11.31
C LYS A 23 18.76 -16.47 -10.52
N LEU A 24 18.40 -15.19 -10.72
CA LEU A 24 19.05 -14.07 -10.03
C LEU A 24 18.96 -14.21 -8.52
N ASN A 25 20.08 -14.02 -7.83
CA ASN A 25 20.10 -14.11 -6.39
C ASN A 25 19.59 -12.80 -5.76
N SER A 26 18.99 -12.85 -4.57
CA SER A 26 18.46 -11.64 -3.91
C SER A 26 19.53 -10.56 -3.71
N ASN A 27 20.79 -10.97 -3.50
CA ASN A 27 21.93 -10.07 -3.39
C ASN A 27 22.18 -9.25 -4.67
N GLU A 28 22.00 -9.86 -5.85
CA GLU A 28 22.19 -9.20 -7.15
C GLU A 28 21.08 -8.18 -7.39
N ILE A 29 19.84 -8.56 -7.05
CA ILE A 29 18.67 -7.69 -7.11
C ILE A 29 18.85 -6.47 -6.19
N SER A 30 19.31 -6.68 -4.95
CA SER A 30 19.59 -5.57 -4.02
C SER A 30 20.74 -4.68 -4.50
N LYS A 31 21.76 -5.25 -5.16
CA LYS A 31 22.86 -4.46 -5.73
C LYS A 31 22.38 -3.59 -6.89
N ALA A 32 21.61 -4.16 -7.81
CA ALA A 32 21.01 -3.43 -8.93
C ALA A 32 20.09 -2.31 -8.45
N TYR A 33 19.23 -2.59 -7.47
CA TYR A 33 18.36 -1.59 -6.85
C TYR A 33 19.15 -0.41 -6.28
N LYS A 34 20.23 -0.68 -5.52
CA LYS A 34 21.07 0.39 -4.95
C LYS A 34 21.70 1.27 -6.02
N SER A 35 22.20 0.67 -7.12
CA SER A 35 22.77 1.42 -8.24
C SER A 35 21.73 2.33 -8.89
N LYS A 36 20.59 1.75 -9.28
CA LYS A 36 19.48 2.49 -9.91
C LYS A 36 18.87 3.55 -9.00
N ALA A 37 18.78 3.28 -7.71
CA ALA A 37 18.22 4.23 -6.73
C ALA A 37 19.10 5.48 -6.59
N LEU A 38 20.43 5.34 -6.74
CA LEU A 38 21.36 6.46 -6.72
C LEU A 38 21.31 7.31 -7.99
N GLU A 39 20.93 6.71 -9.13
CA GLU A 39 20.76 7.38 -10.42
C GLU A 39 19.41 8.09 -10.51
N LEU A 40 18.34 7.42 -10.07
CA LEU A 40 16.96 7.90 -10.15
C LEU A 40 16.51 8.65 -8.89
N HIS A 41 17.44 9.04 -8.02
CA HIS A 41 17.09 9.76 -6.80
C HIS A 41 16.55 11.17 -7.14
N PRO A 42 15.40 11.59 -6.58
CA PRO A 42 14.79 12.89 -6.90
C PRO A 42 15.70 14.08 -6.55
N ASP A 43 16.57 13.93 -5.55
CA ASP A 43 17.56 14.95 -5.18
C ASP A 43 18.58 15.25 -6.29
N LYS A 44 18.95 14.24 -7.09
CA LYS A 44 19.87 14.42 -8.23
C LYS A 44 19.16 14.84 -9.51
N ARG A 45 17.83 14.71 -9.56
CA ARG A 45 16.97 15.07 -10.71
C ARG A 45 15.89 16.08 -10.30
N PRO A 46 16.25 17.25 -9.75
CA PRO A 46 15.26 18.21 -9.24
C PRO A 46 14.40 18.84 -10.35
N ASN A 47 14.87 18.80 -11.60
CA ASN A 47 14.19 19.40 -12.76
C ASN A 47 13.24 18.43 -13.48
N ASP A 48 13.27 17.13 -13.14
CA ASP A 48 12.44 16.13 -13.80
C ASP A 48 11.14 15.87 -13.01
N PRO A 49 9.95 16.20 -13.57
CA PRO A 49 8.68 15.94 -12.88
C PRO A 49 8.40 14.44 -12.71
N ASN A 50 9.02 13.60 -13.55
CA ASN A 50 8.86 12.15 -13.51
C ASN A 50 9.80 11.45 -12.51
N ALA A 51 10.82 12.13 -11.98
CA ALA A 51 11.82 11.51 -11.10
C ALA A 51 11.18 10.81 -9.87
N LYS A 52 10.13 11.42 -9.31
CA LYS A 52 9.38 10.82 -8.20
C LYS A 52 8.63 9.55 -8.62
N SER A 53 8.02 9.56 -9.81
CA SER A 53 7.31 8.39 -10.34
C SER A 53 8.27 7.25 -10.65
N ASP A 54 9.38 7.53 -11.32
CA ASP A 54 10.40 6.55 -11.68
C ASP A 54 10.99 5.87 -10.43
N PHE A 55 11.30 6.67 -9.41
CA PHE A 55 11.81 6.16 -8.13
C PHE A 55 10.78 5.30 -7.40
N GLN A 56 9.51 5.69 -7.44
CA GLN A 56 8.43 4.92 -6.83
C GLN A 56 8.20 3.59 -7.57
N GLN A 57 8.31 3.57 -8.90
CA GLN A 57 8.26 2.35 -9.71
C GLN A 57 9.45 1.43 -9.41
N LEU A 58 10.66 1.99 -9.28
CA LEU A 58 11.86 1.24 -8.90
C LEU A 58 11.68 0.56 -7.54
N LYS A 59 11.22 1.31 -6.53
CA LYS A 59 10.97 0.78 -5.20
C LYS A 59 9.91 -0.32 -5.20
N THR A 60 8.80 -0.11 -5.90
CA THR A 60 7.71 -1.09 -5.99
C THR A 60 8.20 -2.39 -6.65
N SER A 61 9.01 -2.28 -7.70
CA SER A 61 9.58 -3.44 -8.40
C SER A 61 10.55 -4.23 -7.50
N TYR A 62 11.36 -3.54 -6.70
CA TYR A 62 12.22 -4.18 -5.71
C TYR A 62 11.42 -4.93 -4.65
N ASP A 63 10.36 -4.32 -4.10
CA ASP A 63 9.54 -4.94 -3.06
C ASP A 63 8.86 -6.23 -3.56
N ILE A 64 8.41 -6.25 -4.82
CA ILE A 64 7.80 -7.42 -5.46
C ILE A 64 8.81 -8.55 -5.67
N LEU A 65 10.03 -8.22 -6.12
CA LEU A 65 11.06 -9.22 -6.41
C LEU A 65 11.77 -9.75 -5.16
N MET A 66 11.70 -9.02 -4.04
CA MET A 66 12.19 -9.49 -2.74
C MET A 66 11.23 -10.49 -2.07
N ASP A 67 9.93 -10.41 -2.34
CA ASP A 67 8.96 -11.37 -1.84
C ASP A 67 8.97 -12.64 -2.70
N VAL A 68 9.37 -13.76 -2.10
CA VAL A 68 9.50 -15.07 -2.75
C VAL A 68 8.19 -15.51 -3.42
N LYS A 69 7.04 -15.21 -2.82
CA LYS A 69 5.74 -15.61 -3.35
C LYS A 69 5.40 -14.81 -4.60
N LEU A 70 5.51 -13.48 -4.51
CA LEU A 70 5.21 -12.58 -5.62
C LEU A 70 6.19 -12.78 -6.78
N ARG A 71 7.47 -13.00 -6.47
CA ARG A 71 8.49 -13.33 -7.47
C ARG A 71 8.15 -14.60 -8.23
N LYS A 72 7.72 -15.67 -7.54
CA LYS A 72 7.35 -16.93 -8.20
C LYS A 72 6.18 -16.77 -9.15
N ASP A 73 5.14 -16.04 -8.74
CA ASP A 73 3.96 -15.78 -9.57
C ASP A 73 4.35 -14.96 -10.81
N PHE A 74 5.21 -13.96 -10.62
CA PHE A 74 5.72 -13.12 -11.71
C PHE A 74 6.64 -13.90 -12.68
N ASP A 75 7.51 -14.76 -12.17
CA ASP A 75 8.40 -15.61 -12.98
C ASP A 75 7.61 -16.65 -13.80
N ALA A 76 6.48 -17.13 -13.28
CA ALA A 76 5.56 -17.99 -14.03
C ALA A 76 4.85 -17.21 -15.14
N TYR A 77 4.39 -16.00 -14.82
CA TYR A 77 3.79 -15.09 -15.79
C TYR A 77 4.73 -14.77 -16.96
N LEU A 78 5.98 -14.39 -16.65
CA LEU A 78 7.00 -14.10 -17.66
C LEU A 78 7.25 -15.31 -18.56
N ARG A 79 7.43 -16.52 -18.02
CA ARG A 79 7.62 -17.72 -18.85
C ARG A 79 6.48 -17.96 -19.81
N SER A 80 5.23 -17.87 -19.34
CA SER A 80 4.07 -18.04 -20.21
C SER A 80 4.05 -17.02 -21.35
N LYS A 81 4.36 -15.75 -21.04
CA LYS A 81 4.41 -14.68 -22.06
C LYS A 81 5.51 -14.92 -23.09
N TYR A 82 6.70 -15.29 -22.66
CA TYR A 82 7.81 -15.58 -23.57
C TYR A 82 7.56 -16.81 -24.44
N GLU A 83 6.94 -17.85 -23.90
CA GLU A 83 6.54 -19.01 -24.70
C GLU A 83 5.49 -18.65 -25.75
N GLU A 84 4.51 -17.83 -25.39
CA GLU A 84 3.48 -17.33 -26.29
C GLU A 84 4.11 -16.53 -27.44
N GLU A 85 4.99 -15.57 -27.12
CA GLU A 85 5.73 -14.76 -28.09
C GLU A 85 6.59 -15.64 -29.01
N ARG A 86 7.27 -16.65 -28.45
CA ARG A 86 8.10 -17.58 -29.23
C ARG A 86 7.25 -18.45 -30.17
N ARG A 87 6.10 -18.95 -29.70
CA ARG A 87 5.15 -19.69 -30.54
C ARG A 87 4.60 -18.80 -31.65
N TRP A 88 4.29 -17.56 -31.34
CA TRP A 88 3.82 -16.59 -32.33
C TRP A 88 4.89 -16.28 -33.39
N GLN A 89 6.14 -16.06 -32.99
CA GLN A 89 7.25 -15.89 -33.93
C GLN A 89 7.46 -17.13 -34.80
N GLN A 90 7.39 -18.33 -34.23
CA GLN A 90 7.48 -19.60 -34.98
C GLN A 90 6.32 -19.74 -35.97
N TRP A 91 5.10 -19.41 -35.56
CA TRP A 91 3.93 -19.40 -36.43
C TRP A 91 4.08 -18.40 -37.58
N GLN A 92 4.55 -17.18 -37.31
CA GLN A 92 4.86 -16.16 -38.32
C GLN A 92 5.90 -16.64 -39.33
N GLN A 93 6.98 -17.29 -38.87
CA GLN A 93 8.00 -17.85 -39.75
C GLN A 93 7.46 -19.01 -40.59
N ARG A 94 6.70 -19.93 -39.98
CA ARG A 94 6.09 -21.06 -40.68
C ARG A 94 5.05 -20.62 -41.71
N ARG A 95 4.26 -19.60 -41.38
CA ARG A 95 3.32 -18.94 -42.29
C ARG A 95 4.03 -18.29 -43.48
N LYS A 96 5.17 -17.62 -43.26
CA LYS A 96 6.01 -17.08 -44.36
C LYS A 96 6.55 -18.17 -45.28
N MET A 97 6.79 -19.38 -44.76
CA MET A 97 7.27 -20.53 -45.54
C MET A 97 6.15 -21.31 -46.26
N MET A 98 4.87 -21.13 -45.87
CA MET A 98 3.71 -21.83 -46.44
C MET A 98 2.99 -21.06 -47.58
N HIS A 99 3.35 -19.81 -47.85
CA HIS A 99 2.72 -19.01 -48.92
C HIS A 99 3.25 -19.42 -50.33
N ASP A 100 2.70 -20.51 -50.88
CA ASP A 100 2.57 -20.71 -52.33
C ASP A 100 1.24 -20.06 -52.76
N PRO A 101 1.23 -19.05 -53.65
CA PRO A 101 0.04 -18.22 -53.86
C PRO A 101 -1.06 -18.96 -54.64
N GLY A 102 -1.94 -19.66 -53.92
CA GLY A 102 -3.23 -20.16 -54.41
C GLY A 102 -4.38 -19.40 -53.76
N GLU A 103 -5.14 -18.65 -54.55
CA GLU A 103 -6.10 -17.59 -54.14
C GLU A 103 -7.31 -17.98 -53.28
N LYS A 104 -7.38 -19.17 -52.66
CA LYS A 104 -8.57 -19.62 -51.91
C LYS A 104 -8.44 -19.57 -50.37
N GLU A 105 -7.30 -19.11 -49.85
CA GLU A 105 -7.00 -19.17 -48.40
C GLU A 105 -7.36 -17.89 -47.62
N LYS A 106 -7.56 -16.76 -48.31
CA LYS A 106 -7.71 -15.43 -47.68
C LYS A 106 -9.01 -15.23 -46.88
N GLU A 107 -10.05 -16.03 -47.14
CA GLU A 107 -11.35 -15.88 -46.46
C GLU A 107 -11.49 -16.78 -45.22
N MET A 108 -10.96 -18.01 -45.24
CA MET A 108 -11.00 -18.90 -44.07
C MET A 108 -10.03 -18.46 -42.96
N ASP A 109 -8.84 -18.00 -43.35
CA ASP A 109 -7.74 -17.67 -42.43
C ASP A 109 -7.94 -16.30 -41.72
N HIS A 110 -8.94 -15.51 -42.13
CA HIS A 110 -9.37 -14.29 -41.42
C HIS A 110 -10.47 -14.56 -40.38
N GLN A 111 -11.43 -15.44 -40.69
CA GLN A 111 -12.52 -15.79 -39.76
C GLN A 111 -12.02 -16.62 -38.57
N GLU A 112 -11.13 -17.59 -38.81
CA GLU A 112 -10.59 -18.46 -37.75
C GLU A 112 -9.66 -17.67 -36.80
N LYS A 113 -8.90 -16.70 -37.32
CA LYS A 113 -8.04 -15.81 -36.49
C LYS A 113 -8.84 -14.78 -35.70
N GLU A 114 -9.96 -14.30 -36.20
CA GLU A 114 -10.84 -13.42 -35.44
C GLU A 114 -11.52 -14.14 -34.29
N MET A 115 -11.90 -15.41 -34.49
CA MET A 115 -12.50 -16.25 -33.44
C MET A 115 -11.46 -16.66 -32.37
N ASP A 116 -10.25 -17.08 -32.78
CA ASP A 116 -9.16 -17.39 -31.85
C ASP A 116 -8.65 -16.15 -31.10
N MET A 117 -8.61 -14.96 -31.73
CA MET A 117 -8.21 -13.73 -31.04
C MET A 117 -9.30 -13.27 -30.05
N ALA A 118 -10.58 -13.38 -30.40
CA ALA A 118 -11.68 -13.03 -29.50
C ALA A 118 -11.74 -13.96 -28.28
N ASP A 119 -11.52 -15.26 -28.46
CA ASP A 119 -11.48 -16.24 -27.36
C ASP A 119 -10.24 -16.05 -26.48
N PHE A 120 -9.08 -15.73 -27.08
CA PHE A 120 -7.87 -15.40 -26.34
C PHE A 120 -7.99 -14.08 -25.58
N GLU A 121 -8.64 -13.08 -26.17
CA GLU A 121 -8.88 -11.78 -25.55
C GLU A 121 -9.93 -11.88 -24.44
N ALA A 122 -10.92 -12.77 -24.59
CA ALA A 122 -11.85 -13.14 -23.52
C ALA A 122 -11.14 -13.87 -22.37
N PHE A 123 -10.20 -14.77 -22.67
CA PHE A 123 -9.36 -15.44 -21.67
C PHE A 123 -8.48 -14.42 -20.92
N LYS A 124 -7.83 -13.50 -21.65
CA LYS A 124 -7.02 -12.42 -21.07
C LYS A 124 -7.86 -11.50 -20.18
N LYS A 125 -9.04 -11.07 -20.64
CA LYS A 125 -10.02 -10.33 -19.82
C LYS A 125 -10.45 -11.11 -18.60
N GLY A 126 -10.63 -12.43 -18.71
CA GLY A 126 -10.99 -13.30 -17.59
C GLY A 126 -9.89 -13.39 -16.54
N LEU A 127 -8.64 -13.51 -16.98
CA LEU A 127 -7.46 -13.53 -16.12
C LEU A 127 -7.26 -12.17 -15.42
N GLU A 128 -7.38 -11.07 -16.18
CA GLU A 128 -7.31 -9.70 -15.66
C GLU A 128 -8.43 -9.43 -14.65
N ARG A 129 -9.66 -9.89 -14.91
CA ARG A 129 -10.78 -9.80 -13.95
C ARG A 129 -10.49 -10.55 -12.66
N LYS A 130 -9.90 -11.75 -12.73
CA LYS A 130 -9.50 -12.53 -11.55
C LYS A 130 -8.40 -11.81 -10.77
N MET A 131 -7.35 -11.36 -11.44
CA MET A 131 -6.27 -10.59 -10.82
C MET A 131 -6.79 -9.31 -10.17
N MET A 132 -7.66 -8.56 -10.85
CA MET A 132 -8.27 -7.34 -10.30
C MET A 132 -9.16 -7.66 -9.11
N ALA A 133 -9.94 -8.74 -9.14
CA ALA A 133 -10.76 -9.15 -8.00
C ALA A 133 -9.91 -9.54 -6.78
N ASP A 134 -8.77 -10.19 -6.97
CA ASP A 134 -7.84 -10.51 -5.88
C ASP A 134 -7.13 -9.27 -5.34
N VAL A 135 -6.77 -8.32 -6.21
CA VAL A 135 -6.27 -6.99 -5.81
C VAL A 135 -7.32 -6.20 -5.04
N GLU A 136 -8.59 -6.22 -5.48
CA GLU A 136 -9.71 -5.55 -4.81
C GLU A 136 -9.98 -6.16 -3.43
N LYS A 137 -10.01 -7.49 -3.31
CA LYS A 137 -10.11 -8.18 -2.01
C LYS A 137 -8.96 -7.80 -1.08
N LYS A 138 -7.74 -7.69 -1.61
CA LYS A 138 -6.57 -7.28 -0.82
C LYS A 138 -6.69 -5.81 -0.38
N LYS A 139 -7.16 -4.92 -1.26
CA LYS A 139 -7.46 -3.52 -0.93
C LYS A 139 -8.54 -3.42 0.14
N ASP A 140 -9.64 -4.17 0.03
CA ASP A 140 -10.70 -4.21 1.05
C ASP A 140 -10.20 -4.74 2.39
N TRP A 141 -9.38 -5.79 2.37
CA TRP A 141 -8.74 -6.30 3.59
C TRP A 141 -7.84 -5.24 4.24
N LEU A 142 -7.03 -4.51 3.44
CA LEU A 142 -6.20 -3.41 3.92
C LEU A 142 -7.04 -2.23 4.46
N ARG A 143 -8.12 -1.85 3.77
CA ARG A 143 -9.08 -0.83 4.21
C ARG A 143 -9.66 -1.21 5.57
N HIS A 144 -10.20 -2.42 5.68
CA HIS A 144 -10.78 -2.94 6.91
C HIS A 144 -9.76 -2.98 8.05
N LYS A 145 -8.53 -3.43 7.78
CA LYS A 145 -7.44 -3.47 8.77
C LYS A 145 -7.06 -2.07 9.26
N PHE A 146 -6.98 -1.08 8.35
CA PHE A 146 -6.74 0.31 8.72
C PHE A 146 -7.90 0.91 9.51
N GLU A 147 -9.14 0.61 9.14
CA GLU A 147 -10.35 1.05 9.84
C GLU A 147 -10.43 0.48 11.26
N GLU A 148 -10.09 -0.80 11.43
CA GLU A 148 -9.96 -1.48 12.71
C GLU A 148 -8.88 -0.84 13.60
N GLU A 149 -7.70 -0.59 13.03
CA GLU A 149 -6.61 0.07 13.73
C GLU A 149 -6.98 1.51 14.13
N LYS A 150 -7.65 2.26 13.23
CA LYS A 150 -8.17 3.61 13.48
C LYS A 150 -9.21 3.59 14.61
N LYS A 151 -10.16 2.65 14.60
CA LYS A 151 -11.12 2.46 15.70
C LYS A 151 -10.43 2.08 17.01
N ARG A 152 -9.35 1.29 16.96
CA ARG A 152 -8.57 0.91 18.14
C ARG A 152 -7.82 2.09 18.75
N VAL A 153 -7.21 2.93 17.91
CA VAL A 153 -6.58 4.19 18.32
C VAL A 153 -7.62 5.16 18.87
N LEU A 154 -8.76 5.33 18.19
CA LEU A 154 -9.85 6.20 18.65
C LEU A 154 -10.42 5.75 20.01
N ARG A 155 -10.58 4.45 20.23
CA ARG A 155 -10.97 3.90 21.56
C ARG A 155 -9.92 4.17 22.63
N ARG A 156 -8.63 4.22 22.27
CA ARG A 156 -7.54 4.55 23.21
C ARG A 156 -7.52 6.03 23.56
N THR A 157 -7.70 6.91 22.58
CA THR A 157 -7.77 8.37 22.81
C THR A 157 -9.03 8.73 23.57
N HIS A 158 -10.19 8.18 23.22
CA HIS A 158 -11.44 8.46 23.93
C HIS A 158 -11.41 8.03 25.41
N LYS A 159 -10.76 6.90 25.73
CA LYS A 159 -10.50 6.48 27.13
C LYS A 159 -9.52 7.39 27.86
N PHE A 160 -8.59 8.01 27.15
CA PHE A 160 -7.65 8.98 27.72
C PHE A 160 -8.39 10.29 28.05
N ASP A 161 -9.22 10.78 27.12
CA ASP A 161 -10.03 12.00 27.28
C ASP A 161 -11.04 11.87 28.43
N GLU A 162 -11.75 10.74 28.54
CA GLU A 162 -12.67 10.48 29.67
C GLU A 162 -11.95 10.43 31.03
N GLY A 163 -10.72 9.92 31.05
CA GLY A 163 -9.88 9.88 32.24
C GLY A 163 -9.40 11.26 32.65
N GLU A 164 -9.03 12.09 31.68
CA GLU A 164 -8.58 13.46 31.89
C GLU A 164 -9.74 14.37 32.34
N GLU A 165 -10.93 14.21 31.75
CA GLU A 165 -12.14 14.92 32.16
C GLU A 165 -12.55 14.56 33.59
N ARG A 166 -12.48 13.27 33.98
CA ARG A 166 -12.71 12.84 35.37
C ARG A 166 -11.69 13.43 36.34
N ARG A 167 -10.41 13.46 35.98
CA ARG A 167 -9.36 14.11 36.81
C ARG A 167 -9.63 15.60 36.97
N CYS A 168 -10.02 16.28 35.90
CA CYS A 168 -10.31 17.72 35.92
C CYS A 168 -11.56 18.04 36.78
N LYS A 169 -12.62 17.22 36.70
CA LYS A 169 -13.80 17.33 37.58
C LYS A 169 -13.46 17.09 39.05
N ASN A 170 -12.68 16.04 39.35
CA ASN A 170 -12.26 15.75 40.71
C ASN A 170 -11.37 16.86 41.31
N MET A 171 -10.47 17.42 40.50
CA MET A 171 -9.59 18.51 40.93
C MET A 171 -10.37 19.80 41.20
N ARG A 172 -11.37 20.14 40.38
CA ARG A 172 -12.28 21.28 40.63
C ARG A 172 -13.11 21.07 41.91
N ALA A 173 -13.69 19.88 42.10
CA ALA A 173 -14.44 19.57 43.31
C ALA A 173 -13.56 19.66 44.58
N ALA A 174 -12.32 19.19 44.52
CA ALA A 174 -11.37 19.31 45.63
C ALA A 174 -11.03 20.77 45.93
N HIS A 175 -10.79 21.60 44.90
CA HIS A 175 -10.56 23.03 45.05
C HIS A 175 -11.76 23.75 45.68
N ASP A 176 -12.98 23.42 45.26
CA ASP A 176 -14.21 24.02 45.80
C ASP A 176 -14.43 23.63 47.27
N LEU A 177 -14.09 22.39 47.66
CA LEU A 177 -14.14 21.95 49.06
C LEU A 177 -13.16 22.73 49.94
N VAL A 178 -11.93 22.97 49.48
CA VAL A 178 -10.94 23.78 50.22
C VAL A 178 -11.46 25.21 50.41
N ILE A 179 -12.04 25.79 49.37
CA ILE A 179 -12.67 27.12 49.46
C ILE A 179 -13.82 27.11 50.47
N GLN A 180 -14.61 26.04 50.50
CA GLN A 180 -15.73 25.90 51.43
C GLN A 180 -15.25 25.76 52.89
N GLU A 181 -14.22 24.97 53.15
CA GLU A 181 -13.59 24.85 54.47
C GLU A 181 -13.03 26.19 54.97
N GLU A 182 -12.41 26.98 54.09
CA GLU A 182 -11.93 28.32 54.46
C GLU A 182 -13.07 29.28 54.82
N LYS A 183 -14.18 29.24 54.06
CA LYS A 183 -15.38 30.03 54.34
C LYS A 183 -15.98 29.61 55.69
N GLU A 184 -16.10 28.31 55.96
CA GLU A 184 -16.59 27.79 57.24
C GLU A 184 -15.68 28.17 58.40
N ARG A 185 -14.36 28.11 58.22
CA ARG A 185 -13.39 28.55 59.24
C ARG A 185 -13.55 30.03 59.56
N LYS A 186 -13.71 30.88 58.54
CA LYS A 186 -13.98 32.32 58.72
C LYS A 186 -15.32 32.56 59.42
N LEU A 187 -16.37 31.84 59.04
CA LEU A 187 -17.69 31.93 59.66
C LEU A 187 -17.65 31.48 61.14
N ARG A 188 -16.98 30.37 61.44
CA ARG A 188 -16.77 29.88 62.82
C ARG A 188 -16.03 30.91 63.68
N LYS A 189 -14.98 31.53 63.13
CA LYS A 189 -14.25 32.60 63.82
C LYS A 189 -15.17 33.79 64.11
N MET A 190 -15.90 34.27 63.10
CA MET A 190 -16.85 35.37 63.24
C MET A 190 -17.93 35.06 64.29
N MET A 191 -18.50 33.86 64.28
CA MET A 191 -19.49 33.41 65.26
C MET A 191 -18.93 33.35 66.69
N ASN A 192 -17.68 32.89 66.86
CA ASN A 192 -17.02 32.87 68.16
C ASN A 192 -16.72 34.28 68.67
N ASP A 193 -16.33 35.20 67.79
CA ASP A 193 -16.10 36.60 68.12
C ASP A 193 -17.41 37.28 68.55
N ILE A 194 -18.52 37.04 67.83
CA ILE A 194 -19.87 37.50 68.22
C ILE A 194 -20.26 36.98 69.61
N LYS A 195 -20.09 35.67 69.87
CA LYS A 195 -20.42 35.08 71.18
C LYS A 195 -19.60 35.70 72.32
N LYS A 196 -18.31 35.96 72.08
CA LYS A 196 -17.45 36.61 73.08
C LYS A 196 -17.87 38.06 73.35
N ASP A 197 -18.29 38.78 72.32
CA ASP A 197 -18.80 40.14 72.48
C ASP A 197 -20.16 40.17 73.19
N GLU A 198 -21.05 39.21 72.92
CA GLU A 198 -22.30 39.03 73.69
C GLU A 198 -22.04 38.68 75.16
N GLU A 199 -21.08 37.79 75.45
CA GLU A 199 -20.72 37.42 76.81
C GLU A 199 -20.10 38.60 77.57
N LYS A 200 -19.29 39.44 76.91
CA LYS A 200 -18.80 40.70 77.46
C LYS A 200 -19.92 41.70 77.76
N ARG A 201 -20.94 41.80 76.90
CA ARG A 201 -22.10 42.69 77.13
C ARG A 201 -23.01 42.23 78.26
N ARG A 202 -22.96 40.95 78.64
CA ARG A 202 -23.75 40.37 79.75
C ARG A 202 -23.06 40.49 81.12
N ARG A 203 -21.77 40.84 81.17
CA ARG A 203 -20.99 41.11 82.39
C ARG A 203 -20.97 42.61 82.67
#